data_AF-A0A1D6GD65-F1
#
_entry.id   AF-A0A1D6GD65-F1
#
_cell.length_a   1.000
_cell.length_b   1.000
_cell.length_c   1.000
_cell.angle_alpha   90.00
_cell.angle_beta   90.00
_cell.angle_gamma   90.00
#
_symmetry.space_group_name_H-M   'P 1'
#
loop_
_entity.id
_entity.type
_entity.pdbx_description
1 polymer ?
#
loop_
_entity_poly.entity_id
_entity_poly.type
_entity_poly.pdbx_seq_one_letter_code
_entity_poly.pdbx_strand_id
1 'polypeptide(L)'
;MEGDSTNLDAAIESLLNVEKQMRLAGDVAGTRKAVIDIVELCYKAGAWKTLNDQIVLLSKRRGQLKQAITAMVQKAMDYIDLTPDIDTRVELIKTLSSVSAGKIYVEIERARLIKRLANIKEEQGKIDEAADLMQEVAVETFGSMAKTEKIAFILEQVRLCLDRQDYVRAQILSRKISTRVFDADP
;
A
#
# COMPACT_ATOMS: atom_id res chain seq x y z
N MET A 1 30.03 -12.61 5.70
CA MET A 1 28.59 -12.38 5.42
C MET A 1 28.35 -11.98 3.95
N GLU A 2 29.23 -12.34 3.00
CA GLU A 2 29.01 -12.09 1.55
C GLU A 2 28.40 -13.29 0.80
N GLY A 3 28.34 -14.47 1.43
CA GLY A 3 27.81 -15.70 0.81
C GLY A 3 26.28 -15.74 0.71
N ASP A 4 25.56 -15.22 1.70
CA ASP A 4 24.08 -15.27 1.72
C ASP A 4 23.45 -14.24 0.78
N SER A 5 24.03 -13.04 0.65
CA SER A 5 23.54 -12.02 -0.28
C SER A 5 23.71 -12.46 -1.74
N THR A 6 24.84 -13.08 -2.08
CA THR A 6 25.10 -13.57 -3.44
C THR A 6 24.15 -14.70 -3.83
N ASN A 7 23.76 -15.55 -2.88
CA ASN A 7 22.79 -16.62 -3.11
C ASN A 7 21.35 -16.07 -3.25
N LEU A 8 21.01 -15.05 -2.45
CA LEU A 8 19.73 -14.36 -2.56
C LEU A 8 19.55 -13.69 -3.92
N ASP A 9 20.55 -12.95 -4.39
CA ASP A 9 20.49 -12.25 -5.68
C ASP A 9 20.36 -13.24 -6.85
N ALA A 10 21.10 -14.35 -6.82
CA ALA A 10 20.98 -15.41 -7.82
C ALA A 10 19.60 -16.08 -7.81
N ALA A 11 19.02 -16.30 -6.62
CA ALA A 11 17.67 -16.86 -6.49
C ALA A 11 16.59 -15.90 -6.99
N ILE A 12 16.72 -14.59 -6.69
CA ILE A 12 15.84 -13.55 -7.23
C ILE A 12 15.95 -13.49 -8.75
N GLU A 13 17.15 -13.51 -9.31
CA GLU A 13 17.37 -13.48 -10.76
C GLU A 13 16.71 -14.68 -11.45
N SER A 14 16.84 -15.88 -10.87
CA SER A 14 16.15 -17.08 -11.34
C SER A 14 14.63 -16.89 -11.37
N LEU A 15 14.04 -16.39 -10.27
CA LEU A 15 12.59 -16.14 -10.21
C LEU A 15 12.14 -15.02 -11.16
N LEU A 16 12.96 -13.99 -11.39
CA LEU A 16 12.70 -12.93 -12.36
C LEU A 16 12.68 -13.47 -13.80
N ASN A 17 13.50 -14.48 -14.10
CA ASN A 17 13.48 -15.17 -15.39
C ASN A 17 12.20 -16.00 -15.55
N VAL A 18 11.78 -16.73 -14.51
CA VAL A 18 10.49 -17.45 -14.50
C VAL A 18 9.32 -16.48 -14.67
N GLU A 19 9.29 -15.38 -13.91
CA GLU A 19 8.29 -14.31 -14.05
C GLU A 19 8.20 -13.82 -15.49
N LYS A 20 9.36 -13.54 -16.12
CA LYS A 20 9.42 -13.06 -17.50
C LYS A 20 8.84 -14.09 -18.48
N GLN A 21 9.16 -15.36 -18.33
CA GLN A 21 8.65 -16.43 -19.19
C GLN A 21 7.12 -16.59 -19.04
N MET A 22 6.63 -16.68 -17.81
CA MET A 22 5.20 -16.85 -17.52
C MET A 22 4.38 -15.65 -18.00
N ARG A 23 4.91 -14.43 -17.81
CA ARG A 23 4.27 -13.20 -18.27
C ARG A 23 4.18 -13.12 -19.79
N LEU A 24 5.24 -13.52 -20.50
CA LEU A 24 5.23 -13.56 -21.96
C LEU A 24 4.32 -14.67 -22.51
N ALA A 25 4.16 -15.76 -21.77
CA ALA A 25 3.21 -16.83 -22.09
C ALA A 25 1.75 -16.48 -21.76
N GLY A 26 1.49 -15.35 -21.08
CA GLY A 26 0.15 -14.97 -20.63
C GLY A 26 -0.37 -15.79 -19.45
N ASP A 27 0.49 -16.56 -18.77
CA ASP A 27 0.12 -17.32 -17.58
C ASP A 27 0.00 -16.39 -16.37
N VAL A 28 -1.23 -16.01 -16.07
CA VAL A 28 -1.57 -15.14 -14.94
C VAL A 28 -1.21 -15.79 -13.60
N ALA A 29 -1.46 -17.09 -13.45
CA ALA A 29 -1.23 -17.80 -12.19
C ALA A 29 0.27 -17.97 -11.93
N GLY A 30 1.02 -18.38 -12.95
CA GLY A 30 2.48 -18.48 -12.89
C GLY A 30 3.15 -17.13 -12.63
N THR A 31 2.71 -16.06 -13.31
CA THR A 31 3.25 -14.71 -13.10
C THR A 31 2.96 -14.23 -11.68
N ARG A 32 1.73 -14.40 -11.19
CA ARG A 32 1.35 -14.04 -9.82
C ARG A 32 2.21 -14.77 -8.80
N LYS A 33 2.38 -16.08 -8.97
CA LYS A 33 3.17 -16.91 -8.07
C LYS A 33 4.63 -16.48 -8.06
N ALA A 34 5.26 -16.32 -9.21
CA ALA A 34 6.65 -15.89 -9.30
C ALA A 34 6.89 -14.54 -8.60
N VAL A 35 5.99 -13.58 -8.77
CA VAL A 35 6.06 -12.27 -8.10
C VAL A 35 5.90 -12.40 -6.58
N ILE A 36 4.96 -13.22 -6.09
CA ILE A 36 4.81 -13.50 -4.66
C ILE A 36 6.07 -14.15 -4.10
N ASP A 37 6.61 -15.16 -4.80
CA ASP A 37 7.78 -15.92 -4.38
C ASP A 37 9.02 -15.01 -4.25
N ILE A 38 9.19 -14.03 -5.14
CA ILE A 38 10.27 -13.01 -5.04
C ILE A 38 10.12 -12.20 -3.76
N VAL A 39 8.93 -11.66 -3.47
CA VAL A 39 8.69 -10.85 -2.26
C VAL A 39 8.88 -11.70 -0.99
N GLU A 40 8.37 -12.94 -1.00
CA GLU A 40 8.50 -13.86 0.13
C GLU A 40 9.96 -14.27 0.38
N LEU A 41 10.75 -14.46 -0.68
CA LEU A 41 12.17 -14.74 -0.58
C LEU A 41 12.94 -13.57 0.06
N CYS A 42 12.70 -12.33 -0.39
CA CYS A 42 13.33 -11.15 0.21
C CYS A 42 12.93 -10.97 1.68
N TYR A 43 11.65 -11.21 2.01
CA TYR A 43 11.16 -11.16 3.39
C TYR A 43 11.84 -12.21 4.28
N LYS A 44 11.91 -13.48 3.85
CA LYS A 44 12.56 -14.56 4.61
C LYS A 44 14.04 -14.31 4.85
N ALA A 45 14.71 -13.65 3.91
CA ALA A 45 16.11 -13.25 4.05
C ALA A 45 16.31 -12.01 4.93
N GLY A 46 15.23 -11.34 5.38
CA GLY A 46 15.30 -10.06 6.10
C GLY A 46 15.83 -8.89 5.25
N ALA A 47 15.88 -9.06 3.93
CA ALA A 47 16.46 -8.10 2.99
C ALA A 47 15.43 -7.06 2.54
N TRP A 48 14.97 -6.22 3.47
CA TRP A 48 13.89 -5.25 3.26
C TRP A 48 14.17 -4.21 2.17
N LYS A 49 15.43 -3.77 2.07
CA LYS A 49 15.86 -2.86 0.99
C LYS A 49 15.72 -3.52 -0.38
N THR A 50 16.22 -4.76 -0.51
CA THR A 50 16.08 -5.56 -1.72
C THR A 50 14.62 -5.82 -2.06
N LEU A 51 13.78 -6.10 -1.04
CA LEU A 51 12.34 -6.25 -1.20
C LEU A 51 11.70 -5.00 -1.83
N ASN A 52 12.03 -3.81 -1.32
CA ASN A 52 11.54 -2.54 -1.85
C ASN A 52 12.00 -2.34 -3.31
N ASP A 53 13.27 -2.61 -3.60
CA ASP A 53 13.83 -2.50 -4.95
C ASP A 53 13.11 -3.44 -5.94
N GLN A 54 12.84 -4.69 -5.55
CA GLN A 54 12.11 -5.64 -6.38
C GLN A 54 10.65 -5.22 -6.61
N ILE A 55 9.98 -4.69 -5.59
CA ILE A 55 8.61 -4.15 -5.73
C ILE A 55 8.59 -3.00 -6.74
N VAL A 56 9.52 -2.05 -6.64
CA VAL A 56 9.63 -0.94 -7.58
C VAL A 56 9.90 -1.45 -8.99
N LEU A 57 10.86 -2.37 -9.15
CA LEU A 57 11.22 -2.96 -10.44
C LEU A 57 10.04 -3.65 -11.12
N LEU A 58 9.35 -4.54 -10.41
CA LEU A 58 8.21 -5.31 -10.93
C LEU A 58 7.02 -4.39 -11.24
N SER A 59 6.81 -3.34 -10.44
CA SER A 59 5.72 -2.39 -10.63
C SER A 59 5.87 -1.48 -11.86
N LYS A 60 7.14 -1.21 -12.27
CA LYS A 60 7.49 -0.38 -13.43
C LYS A 60 7.75 -1.21 -14.70
N ARG A 61 7.74 -2.54 -14.60
CA ARG A 61 8.02 -3.45 -15.72
C ARG A 61 6.96 -3.31 -16.81
N ARG A 62 7.42 -3.05 -18.06
CA ARG A 62 6.52 -2.92 -19.21
C ARG A 62 5.78 -4.23 -19.49
N GLY A 63 4.45 -4.14 -19.59
CA GLY A 63 3.60 -5.30 -19.86
C GLY A 63 3.36 -6.20 -18.65
N GLN A 64 3.60 -5.72 -17.43
CA GLN A 64 3.25 -6.45 -16.21
C GLN A 64 1.73 -6.58 -16.06
N LEU A 65 1.29 -7.74 -15.55
CA LEU A 65 -0.12 -8.05 -15.33
C LEU A 65 -0.65 -7.33 -14.09
N LYS A 66 -1.85 -6.75 -14.20
CA LYS A 66 -2.50 -6.03 -13.09
C LYS A 66 -2.70 -6.94 -11.87
N GLN A 67 -3.08 -8.20 -12.10
CA GLN A 67 -3.27 -9.21 -11.07
C GLN A 67 -1.96 -9.53 -10.33
N ALA A 68 -0.83 -9.54 -11.03
CA ALA A 68 0.47 -9.78 -10.43
C ALA A 68 0.88 -8.60 -9.53
N ILE A 69 0.70 -7.36 -9.98
CA ILE A 69 0.96 -6.16 -9.15
C ILE A 69 0.05 -6.13 -7.92
N THR A 70 -1.24 -6.42 -8.09
CA THR A 70 -2.20 -6.46 -6.98
C THR A 70 -1.78 -7.48 -5.93
N ALA A 71 -1.44 -8.70 -6.36
CA ALA A 71 -0.99 -9.75 -5.46
C ALA A 71 0.33 -9.42 -4.76
N MET A 72 1.27 -8.79 -5.47
CA MET A 72 2.53 -8.31 -4.91
C MET A 72 2.31 -7.31 -3.78
N VAL A 73 1.49 -6.28 -4.04
CA VAL A 73 1.18 -5.21 -3.08
C VAL A 73 0.49 -5.79 -1.86
N GLN A 74 -0.54 -6.62 -2.06
CA GLN A 74 -1.28 -7.26 -0.96
C GLN A 74 -0.36 -8.14 -0.11
N LYS A 75 0.48 -8.98 -0.74
CA LYS A 75 1.42 -9.83 -0.01
C LYS A 75 2.44 -9.01 0.79
N ALA A 76 2.97 -7.94 0.21
CA ALA A 76 3.91 -7.07 0.89
C ALA A 76 3.25 -6.28 2.04
N MET A 77 1.95 -5.98 1.95
CA MET A 77 1.21 -5.35 3.05
C MET A 77 1.13 -6.25 4.29
N ASP A 78 1.06 -7.58 4.13
CA ASP A 78 1.06 -8.54 5.24
C ASP A 78 2.36 -8.47 6.07
N TYR A 79 3.45 -7.99 5.47
CA TYR A 79 4.77 -7.91 6.11
C TYR A 79 5.02 -6.59 6.87
N ILE A 80 4.17 -5.57 6.70
CA ILE A 80 4.33 -4.25 7.33
C ILE A 80 4.38 -4.36 8.86
N ASP A 81 3.54 -5.20 9.44
CA ASP A 81 3.44 -5.35 10.88
C ASP A 81 4.54 -6.27 11.44
N LEU A 82 5.27 -6.97 10.56
CA LEU A 82 6.37 -7.90 10.87
C LEU A 82 7.75 -7.27 10.68
N THR A 83 7.83 -5.99 10.31
CA THR A 83 9.11 -5.28 10.17
C THR A 83 9.83 -5.15 11.51
N PRO A 84 11.18 -5.21 11.51
CA PRO A 84 11.97 -5.20 12.75
C PRO A 84 11.92 -3.85 13.49
N ASP A 85 11.76 -2.75 12.75
CA ASP A 85 11.79 -1.40 13.28
C ASP A 85 10.82 -0.46 12.52
N ILE A 86 10.63 0.74 13.07
CA ILE A 86 9.71 1.76 12.55
C ILE A 86 10.20 2.35 11.23
N ASP A 87 11.51 2.52 11.04
CA ASP A 87 12.06 3.11 9.82
C ASP A 87 11.85 2.18 8.62
N THR A 88 12.15 0.90 8.81
CA THR A 88 11.86 -0.16 7.81
C THR A 88 10.36 -0.22 7.50
N ARG A 89 9.50 -0.11 8.52
CA ARG A 89 8.03 -0.06 8.35
C ARG A 89 7.61 1.10 7.47
N VAL A 90 8.10 2.30 7.78
CA VAL A 90 7.78 3.53 7.05
C VAL A 90 8.30 3.46 5.62
N GLU A 91 9.49 2.92 5.39
CA GLU A 91 10.07 2.78 4.05
C GLU A 91 9.25 1.81 3.17
N LEU A 92 8.84 0.67 3.71
CA LEU A 92 7.97 -0.28 3.00
C LEU A 92 6.61 0.36 2.66
N ILE A 93 5.97 1.04 3.62
CA ILE A 93 4.69 1.73 3.37
C ILE A 93 4.83 2.79 2.28
N LYS A 94 5.89 3.61 2.32
CA LYS A 94 6.16 4.63 1.30
C LYS A 94 6.37 4.00 -0.08
N THR A 95 7.13 2.90 -0.15
CA THR A 95 7.36 2.17 -1.39
C THR A 95 6.05 1.65 -1.97
N LEU A 96 5.23 0.98 -1.15
CA LEU A 96 3.94 0.44 -1.56
C LEU A 96 2.94 1.53 -1.97
N SER A 97 2.91 2.66 -1.27
CA SER A 97 2.07 3.82 -1.61
C SER A 97 2.48 4.42 -2.95
N SER A 98 3.79 4.57 -3.20
CA SER A 98 4.34 5.09 -4.45
C SER A 98 4.03 4.19 -5.64
N VAL A 99 4.24 2.87 -5.51
CA VAL A 99 3.96 1.95 -6.62
C VAL A 99 2.47 1.76 -6.90
N SER A 100 1.60 2.11 -5.94
CA SER A 100 0.13 2.05 -6.08
C SER A 100 -0.47 3.36 -6.58
N ALA A 101 0.29 4.45 -6.58
CA ALA A 101 -0.17 5.75 -7.07
C ALA A 101 -0.54 5.68 -8.57
N GLY A 102 -1.72 6.23 -8.91
CA GLY A 102 -2.24 6.25 -10.29
C GLY A 102 -2.78 4.91 -10.81
N LYS A 103 -2.82 3.85 -9.98
CA LYS A 103 -3.35 2.53 -10.37
C LYS A 103 -4.71 2.28 -9.71
N ILE A 104 -5.78 2.47 -10.47
CA ILE A 104 -7.19 2.29 -10.01
C ILE A 104 -7.40 0.91 -9.37
N TYR A 105 -6.75 -0.14 -9.89
CA TYR A 105 -6.93 -1.51 -9.39
C TYR A 105 -6.24 -1.81 -8.05
N VAL A 106 -5.47 -0.88 -7.49
CA VAL A 106 -4.86 -0.97 -6.14
C VAL A 106 -5.09 0.31 -5.31
N GLU A 107 -6.14 1.07 -5.63
CA GLU A 107 -6.44 2.34 -4.96
C GLU A 107 -6.90 2.15 -3.50
N ILE A 108 -7.57 1.03 -3.21
CA ILE A 108 -8.00 0.65 -1.85
C ILE A 108 -6.76 0.34 -0.99
N GLU A 109 -5.83 -0.46 -1.52
CA GLU A 109 -4.56 -0.77 -0.87
C GLU A 109 -3.79 0.52 -0.57
N ARG A 110 -3.71 1.45 -1.55
CA ARG A 110 -3.08 2.76 -1.34
C ARG A 110 -3.73 3.54 -0.20
N ALA A 111 -5.06 3.63 -0.15
CA ALA A 111 -5.75 4.32 0.95
C ALA A 111 -5.40 3.72 2.31
N ARG A 112 -5.43 2.38 2.43
CA ARG A 112 -5.08 1.69 3.67
C ARG A 112 -3.63 1.93 4.09
N LEU A 113 -2.70 1.94 3.13
CA LEU A 113 -1.29 2.26 3.36
C LEU A 113 -1.10 3.70 3.87
N ILE A 114 -1.78 4.66 3.25
CA ILE A 114 -1.73 6.07 3.66
C ILE A 114 -2.29 6.25 5.06
N LYS A 115 -3.41 5.58 5.39
CA LYS A 115 -3.96 5.59 6.75
C LYS A 115 -2.94 5.07 7.77
N ARG A 116 -2.27 3.95 7.48
CA ARG A 116 -1.21 3.43 8.37
C ARG A 116 -0.04 4.41 8.52
N LEU A 117 0.39 5.04 7.43
CA LEU A 117 1.47 6.04 7.47
C LEU A 117 1.07 7.27 8.30
N ALA A 118 -0.16 7.76 8.14
CA ALA A 118 -0.69 8.89 8.89
C ALA A 118 -0.74 8.58 10.39
N ASN A 119 -1.19 7.38 10.78
CA ASN A 119 -1.18 6.96 12.19
C ASN A 119 0.24 6.97 12.78
N ILE A 120 1.24 6.45 12.06
CA ILE A 120 2.65 6.49 12.51
C ILE A 120 3.12 7.95 12.68
N LYS A 121 2.74 8.86 11.78
CA LYS A 121 3.10 10.27 11.87
C LYS A 121 2.43 10.96 13.05
N GLU A 122 1.17 10.65 13.30
CA GLU A 122 0.43 11.13 14.45
C GLU A 122 1.05 10.65 15.77
N GLU A 123 1.41 9.37 15.88
CA GLU A 123 2.10 8.83 17.06
C GLU A 123 3.45 9.52 17.32
N GLN A 124 4.09 10.05 16.26
CA GLN A 124 5.29 10.88 16.35
C GLN A 124 5.01 12.35 16.69
N GLY A 125 3.76 12.73 16.94
CA GLY A 125 3.31 14.10 17.20
C GLY A 125 3.24 14.98 15.95
N LYS A 126 3.37 14.41 14.75
CA LYS A 126 3.38 15.14 13.46
C LYS A 126 1.98 15.19 12.86
N ILE A 127 1.06 15.82 13.59
CA ILE A 127 -0.36 15.92 13.21
C ILE A 127 -0.54 16.60 11.85
N ASP A 128 0.26 17.64 11.55
CA ASP A 128 0.20 18.33 10.27
C ASP A 128 0.48 17.41 9.08
N GLU A 129 1.58 16.64 9.15
CA GLU A 129 1.96 15.67 8.12
C GLU A 129 0.91 14.55 8.01
N ALA A 130 0.38 14.06 9.13
CA ALA A 130 -0.65 13.02 9.16
C ALA A 130 -1.94 13.50 8.47
N ALA A 131 -2.36 14.72 8.79
CA ALA A 131 -3.53 15.34 8.19
C ALA A 131 -3.34 15.50 6.67
N ASP A 132 -2.21 16.05 6.22
CA ASP A 132 -1.93 16.25 4.79
C ASP A 132 -1.93 14.94 4.00
N LEU A 133 -1.26 13.90 4.51
CA LEU A 133 -1.27 12.57 3.90
C LEU A 133 -2.69 12.03 3.71
N MET A 134 -3.53 12.12 4.75
CA MET A 134 -4.90 11.64 4.69
C MET A 134 -5.75 12.42 3.69
N GLN A 135 -5.51 13.73 3.52
CA GLN A 135 -6.25 14.56 2.57
C GLN A 135 -5.94 14.26 1.10
N GLU A 136 -4.80 13.64 0.77
CA GLU A 136 -4.47 13.25 -0.60
C GLU A 136 -5.39 12.15 -1.17
N VAL A 137 -6.18 11.49 -0.32
CA VAL A 137 -7.02 10.35 -0.70
C VAL A 137 -8.50 10.72 -0.64
N ALA A 138 -9.11 10.93 -1.80
CA ALA A 138 -10.54 11.18 -1.94
C ALA A 138 -11.35 9.86 -2.01
N VAL A 139 -11.41 9.11 -0.91
CA VAL A 139 -12.09 7.79 -0.85
C VAL A 139 -13.57 7.82 -1.23
N GLU A 140 -14.22 8.98 -1.18
CA GLU A 140 -15.60 9.16 -1.64
C GLU A 140 -15.76 8.79 -3.13
N THR A 141 -14.70 8.94 -3.92
CA THR A 141 -14.68 8.64 -5.36
C THR A 141 -14.49 7.15 -5.68
N PHE A 142 -14.11 6.32 -4.71
CA PHE A 142 -13.70 4.94 -4.97
C PHE A 142 -14.90 4.02 -5.15
N GLY A 143 -15.21 3.58 -6.37
CA GLY A 143 -16.42 2.79 -6.63
C GLY A 143 -16.48 1.44 -5.88
N SER A 144 -15.33 0.81 -5.65
CA SER A 144 -15.19 -0.54 -5.09
C SER A 144 -15.01 -0.60 -3.57
N MET A 145 -14.80 0.55 -2.91
CA MET A 145 -14.57 0.59 -1.46
C MET A 145 -15.89 0.48 -0.69
N ALA A 146 -15.91 -0.33 0.37
CA ALA A 146 -17.11 -0.51 1.18
C ALA A 146 -17.56 0.82 1.78
N LYS A 147 -18.88 1.06 1.80
CA LYS A 147 -19.48 2.32 2.29
C LYS A 147 -19.04 2.64 3.73
N THR A 148 -19.01 1.64 4.60
CA THR A 148 -18.54 1.76 5.99
C THR A 148 -17.07 2.15 6.08
N GLU A 149 -16.22 1.56 5.23
CA GLU A 149 -14.78 1.85 5.17
C GLU A 149 -14.53 3.29 4.69
N LYS A 150 -15.27 3.76 3.68
CA LYS A 150 -15.22 5.16 3.21
C LYS A 150 -15.56 6.14 4.32
N ILE A 151 -16.66 5.87 5.04
CA ILE A 151 -17.12 6.75 6.12
C ILE A 151 -16.08 6.80 7.24
N ALA A 152 -15.56 5.65 7.67
CA ALA A 152 -14.52 5.59 8.69
C ALA A 152 -13.27 6.38 8.27
N PHE A 153 -12.89 6.33 6.99
CA PHE A 153 -11.75 7.08 6.46
C PHE A 153 -12.02 8.60 6.44
N ILE A 154 -13.22 9.04 6.02
CA ILE A 154 -13.57 10.47 6.03
C ILE A 154 -13.68 11.00 7.47
N LEU A 155 -14.19 10.21 8.41
CA LEU A 155 -14.23 10.59 9.83
C LEU A 155 -12.81 10.78 10.39
N GLU A 156 -11.87 9.91 10.01
CA GLU A 156 -10.46 10.07 10.37
C GLU A 156 -9.86 11.36 9.80
N GLN A 157 -10.17 11.68 8.54
CA GLN A 157 -9.77 12.94 7.90
C GLN A 157 -10.32 14.17 8.66
N VAL A 158 -11.58 14.11 9.10
CA VAL A 158 -12.22 15.17 9.90
C VAL A 158 -11.50 15.32 11.24
N ARG A 159 -11.26 14.21 11.95
CA ARG A 159 -10.58 14.22 13.26
C ARG A 159 -9.20 14.87 13.17
N LEU A 160 -8.35 14.44 12.24
CA LEU A 160 -7.02 15.02 12.05
C LEU A 160 -7.07 16.51 11.68
N CYS A 161 -8.08 16.94 10.91
CA CYS A 161 -8.27 18.37 10.65
C CYS A 161 -8.65 19.15 11.91
N LEU A 162 -9.48 18.58 12.79
CA LEU A 162 -9.84 19.20 14.07
C LEU A 162 -8.63 19.30 15.01
N ASP A 163 -7.80 18.26 15.07
CA ASP A 163 -6.57 18.27 15.87
C ASP A 163 -5.56 19.32 15.36
N ARG A 164 -5.53 19.54 14.03
CA ARG A 164 -4.79 20.65 13.39
C ARG A 164 -5.48 22.02 13.52
N GLN A 165 -6.65 22.10 14.14
CA GLN A 165 -7.48 23.33 14.22
C GLN A 165 -7.92 23.88 12.85
N ASP A 166 -7.95 23.05 11.81
CA ASP A 166 -8.49 23.41 10.49
C ASP A 166 -9.99 23.12 10.43
N TYR A 167 -10.77 23.97 11.10
CA TYR A 167 -12.22 23.81 11.24
C TYR A 167 -12.95 23.95 9.90
N VAL A 168 -12.44 24.76 8.97
CA VAL A 168 -13.05 24.96 7.64
C VAL A 168 -12.96 23.67 6.84
N ARG A 169 -11.77 23.05 6.76
CA ARG A 169 -11.60 21.78 6.06
C ARG A 169 -12.36 20.65 6.73
N ALA A 170 -12.36 20.58 8.07
CA ALA A 170 -13.16 19.62 8.82
C ALA A 170 -14.66 19.72 8.46
N GLN A 171 -15.20 20.94 8.38
CA GLN A 171 -16.60 21.14 7.99
C GLN A 171 -16.87 20.70 6.54
N ILE A 172 -15.97 20.99 5.60
CA ILE A 172 -16.11 20.56 4.20
C ILE A 172 -16.13 19.03 4.09
N LEU A 173 -15.23 18.35 4.78
CA LEU A 173 -15.14 16.90 4.79
C LEU A 173 -16.36 16.24 5.42
N SER A 174 -16.88 16.79 6.52
CA SER A 174 -18.07 16.25 7.20
C SER A 174 -19.29 16.17 6.27
N ARG A 175 -19.43 17.13 5.34
CA ARG A 175 -20.53 17.16 4.35
C ARG A 175 -20.42 16.08 3.27
N LYS A 176 -19.26 15.42 3.12
CA LYS A 176 -19.08 14.29 2.20
C LYS A 176 -19.76 13.01 2.72
N ILE A 177 -20.07 12.95 4.01
CA ILE A 177 -20.82 11.85 4.61
C ILE A 177 -22.32 12.16 4.51
N SER A 178 -23.07 11.33 3.81
CA SER A 178 -24.52 11.49 3.72
C SER A 178 -25.18 11.17 5.08
N THR A 179 -26.10 12.02 5.52
CA THR A 179 -26.86 11.79 6.77
C THR A 179 -27.76 10.57 6.69
N ARG A 180 -28.23 10.22 5.48
CA ARG A 180 -29.06 9.03 5.22
C ARG A 180 -28.42 7.71 5.59
N VAL A 181 -27.11 7.70 5.82
CA VAL A 181 -26.41 6.48 6.26
C VAL A 181 -26.64 6.21 7.75
N PHE A 182 -27.03 7.24 8.51
CA PHE A 182 -27.32 7.14 9.94
C PHE A 182 -28.81 7.00 10.23
N ASP A 183 -29.65 7.15 9.21
CA ASP A 183 -31.05 6.79 9.29
C ASP A 183 -31.09 5.25 9.35
N ALA A 184 -31.26 4.70 10.55
CA ALA A 184 -31.51 3.28 10.72
C ALA A 184 -32.81 2.94 9.99
N ASP A 185 -32.79 1.93 9.11
CA ASP A 185 -34.05 1.26 8.77
C ASP A 185 -34.64 0.72 10.09
N PRO A 186 -35.89 1.08 10.44
CA PRO A 186 -36.52 0.68 11.69
C PRO A 186 -36.65 -0.84 11.85
#